data_AF-A1U7P6-F1
#
_entry.id   AF-A1U7P6-F1
#
_cell.length_a   1.000
_cell.length_b   1.000
_cell.length_c   1.000
_cell.angle_alpha   90.00
_cell.angle_beta   90.00
_cell.angle_gamma   90.00
#
_symmetry.space_group_name_H-M   'P 1'
#
loop_
_entity.id
_entity.type
_entity.pdbx_description
1 polymer ?
#
loop_
_entity_poly.entity_id
_entity_poly.type
_entity_poly.pdbx_seq_one_letter_code
_entity_poly.pdbx_strand_id
1 'polypeptide(L)'
;MNYSKTNKQHRAATLGVSILTALTLTACGGGGGGSSSPEKPKAPAITDKPLSLTVGESQTVSRELDGNIDTASLTTIIENPAIEVDANGKTLSITIGELQNDGNARFTVQTSANSKYTVSINATNTSAAALIDQANTLTDSAAPNLMLADELRLQSILAELEYLAKEVSETQKAQSVDQALATATAVAQTTQPQIDALTQAVADYGTSQITEANLEQQLLMTQSVVQAYGNAGEQILSAHASTLTTMGLALPANLEDTYPLTYDADLERYTRFTHADFGTLNGDSFDFNATYDFFNTVFPYAK
;
A
#
# COMPACT_ATOMS: atom_id res chain seq x y z
N MET A 1 -21.28 24.59 23.22
CA MET A 1 -19.89 24.24 23.58
C MET A 1 -19.11 24.14 22.29
N ASN A 2 -18.07 24.98 22.12
CA ASN A 2 -17.30 25.08 20.87
C ASN A 2 -16.38 23.86 20.72
N TYR A 3 -16.53 23.13 19.62
CA TYR A 3 -15.61 22.06 19.25
C TYR A 3 -14.34 22.67 18.64
N SER A 4 -13.22 22.41 19.32
CA SER A 4 -11.87 22.66 18.82
C SER A 4 -11.63 21.78 17.59
N LYS A 5 -11.31 22.41 16.45
CA LYS A 5 -10.85 21.73 15.24
C LYS A 5 -9.60 20.90 15.55
N THR A 6 -9.63 19.63 15.17
CA THR A 6 -8.49 18.72 15.19
C THR A 6 -7.46 19.18 14.16
N ASN A 7 -6.30 19.59 14.65
CA ASN A 7 -5.12 19.83 13.83
C ASN A 7 -4.51 18.46 13.53
N LYS A 8 -4.73 17.91 12.32
CA LYS A 8 -4.04 16.70 11.85
C LYS A 8 -2.54 17.03 11.75
N GLN A 9 -1.77 16.65 12.76
CA GLN A 9 -0.32 16.64 12.66
C GLN A 9 0.08 15.53 11.69
N HIS A 10 0.38 15.93 10.45
CA HIS A 10 1.18 15.11 9.54
C HIS A 10 2.49 14.75 10.25
N ARG A 11 2.68 13.46 10.52
CA ARG A 11 3.99 12.93 10.90
C ARG A 11 4.87 13.00 9.66
N ALA A 12 5.62 14.09 9.56
CA ALA A 12 6.71 14.23 8.61
C ALA A 12 7.74 13.11 8.89
N ALA A 13 8.01 12.29 7.88
CA ALA A 13 9.12 11.36 7.89
C ALA A 13 10.43 12.15 7.97
N THR A 14 11.13 12.03 9.10
CA THR A 14 12.45 12.62 9.32
C THR A 14 13.49 11.83 8.53
N LEU A 15 13.72 12.22 7.27
CA LEU A 15 14.92 11.84 6.52
C LEU A 15 16.13 12.58 7.11
N GLY A 16 16.89 11.88 7.95
CA GLY A 16 18.15 12.37 8.53
C GLY A 16 19.25 12.47 7.46
N VAL A 17 19.58 13.70 7.08
CA VAL A 17 20.67 14.09 6.18
C VAL A 17 21.98 14.28 6.97
N SER A 18 23.03 13.59 6.50
CA SER A 18 24.47 13.92 6.49
C SER A 18 25.25 14.20 7.78
N ILE A 19 26.36 13.45 7.96
CA ILE A 19 27.66 14.02 8.36
C ILE A 19 28.75 13.53 7.40
N LEU A 20 29.28 14.48 6.62
CA LEU A 20 30.56 14.44 5.94
C LEU A 20 31.70 14.23 6.95
N THR A 21 32.60 13.29 6.69
CA THR A 21 33.93 13.28 7.31
C THR A 21 34.98 13.47 6.23
N ALA A 22 35.67 14.60 6.29
CA ALA A 22 36.65 15.05 5.33
C ALA A 22 38.07 14.61 5.70
N LEU A 23 38.86 14.36 4.65
CA LEU A 23 40.27 14.73 4.46
C LEU A 23 41.32 14.21 5.46
N THR A 24 42.17 13.30 4.98
CA THR A 24 43.62 13.53 4.93
C THR A 24 44.21 12.91 3.66
N LEU A 25 44.48 13.73 2.64
CA LEU A 25 45.48 13.38 1.61
C LEU A 25 46.75 14.16 1.91
N THR A 26 47.82 13.40 2.05
CA THR A 26 49.17 13.82 2.34
C THR A 26 49.75 14.66 1.19
N ALA A 27 50.31 15.81 1.56
CA ALA A 27 51.19 16.60 0.73
C ALA A 27 52.60 15.99 0.72
N CYS A 28 53.14 15.71 -0.47
CA CYS A 28 54.56 15.64 -0.81
C CYS A 28 54.59 15.46 -2.34
N GLY A 29 55.04 16.39 -3.17
CA GLY A 29 56.32 17.08 -3.16
C GLY A 29 57.00 16.77 -4.50
N GLY A 30 57.44 17.79 -5.25
CA GLY A 30 58.25 17.59 -6.46
C GLY A 30 57.93 18.58 -7.58
N GLY A 31 58.76 19.61 -7.69
CA GLY A 31 58.72 20.57 -8.79
C GLY A 31 59.49 20.11 -10.04
N GLY A 32 59.46 20.95 -11.07
CA GLY A 32 60.45 20.90 -12.15
C GLY A 32 59.95 21.42 -13.50
N GLY A 33 60.64 22.44 -14.01
CA GLY A 33 60.94 22.55 -15.44
C GLY A 33 59.95 23.32 -16.30
N GLY A 34 60.16 24.63 -16.40
CA GLY A 34 59.63 25.42 -17.51
C GLY A 34 60.31 25.04 -18.82
N SER A 35 59.50 24.63 -19.79
CA SER A 35 59.89 24.45 -21.18
C SER A 35 58.79 25.08 -22.04
N SER A 36 58.99 26.32 -22.46
CA SER A 36 58.13 27.04 -23.40
C SER A 36 58.20 26.37 -24.77
N SER A 37 57.34 25.36 -24.97
CA SER A 37 56.97 24.84 -26.29
C SER A 37 55.66 25.50 -26.73
N PRO A 38 55.50 25.80 -28.04
CA PRO A 38 54.30 26.44 -28.55
C PRO A 38 53.07 25.57 -28.24
N GLU A 39 52.07 26.20 -27.63
CA GLU A 39 50.83 25.58 -27.17
C GLU A 39 50.14 24.90 -28.37
N LYS A 40 50.19 23.57 -28.44
CA LYS A 40 49.30 22.82 -29.34
C LYS A 40 47.86 23.21 -28.96
N PRO A 41 46.96 23.44 -29.93
CA PRO A 41 45.56 23.69 -29.63
C PRO A 41 45.04 22.59 -28.70
N LYS A 42 44.70 22.96 -27.46
CA LYS A 42 44.12 22.02 -26.50
C LYS A 42 42.80 21.57 -27.12
N ALA A 43 42.65 20.26 -27.34
CA ALA A 43 41.38 19.71 -27.79
C ALA A 43 40.26 20.21 -26.86
N PRO A 44 39.06 20.54 -27.38
CA PRO A 44 37.95 20.98 -26.54
C PRO A 44 37.75 20.01 -25.38
N ALA A 45 37.66 20.54 -24.16
CA ALA A 45 37.41 19.70 -22.99
C ALA A 45 35.98 19.16 -23.05
N ILE A 46 35.82 17.84 -22.83
CA ILE A 46 34.50 17.23 -22.71
C ILE A 46 33.85 17.72 -21.40
N THR A 47 32.62 18.20 -21.48
CA THR A 47 31.84 18.61 -20.30
C THR A 47 30.93 17.48 -19.86
N ASP A 48 31.12 16.97 -18.64
CA ASP A 48 30.24 15.95 -18.06
C ASP A 48 28.95 16.59 -17.52
N LYS A 49 27.79 16.05 -17.94
CA LYS A 49 26.46 16.53 -17.55
C LYS A 49 25.62 15.38 -16.99
N PRO A 50 25.23 15.40 -15.70
CA PRO A 50 24.30 14.42 -15.17
C PRO A 50 22.86 14.76 -15.61
N LEU A 51 22.07 13.73 -15.94
CA LEU A 51 20.63 13.83 -16.17
C LEU A 51 19.94 12.72 -15.38
N SER A 52 18.94 13.07 -14.58
CA SER A 52 18.13 12.10 -13.83
C SER A 52 16.68 12.23 -14.25
N LEU A 53 16.03 11.10 -14.54
CA LEU A 53 14.65 11.04 -14.99
C LEU A 53 13.90 10.00 -14.15
N THR A 54 12.68 10.34 -13.76
CA THR A 54 11.71 9.39 -13.21
C THR A 54 10.57 9.28 -14.21
N VAL A 55 10.24 8.06 -14.62
CA VAL A 55 9.27 7.78 -15.69
C VAL A 55 8.39 6.63 -15.25
N GLY A 56 7.07 6.76 -15.44
CA GLY A 56 6.14 5.67 -15.14
C GLY A 56 6.23 4.56 -16.18
N GLU A 57 5.82 3.35 -15.77
CA GLU A 57 5.53 2.24 -16.67
C GLU A 57 4.63 2.65 -17.85
N SER A 58 4.87 2.05 -19.02
CA SER A 58 4.12 2.32 -20.25
C SER A 58 4.15 3.79 -20.70
N GLN A 59 5.14 4.57 -20.25
CA GLN A 59 5.32 5.95 -20.69
C GLN A 59 6.58 6.11 -21.55
N THR A 60 6.49 7.04 -22.51
CA THR A 60 7.64 7.53 -23.26
C THR A 60 7.91 8.99 -22.86
N VAL A 61 9.16 9.29 -22.57
CA VAL A 61 9.63 10.65 -22.32
C VAL A 61 10.71 11.03 -23.32
N SER A 62 10.61 12.23 -23.88
CA SER A 62 11.65 12.80 -24.74
C SER A 62 12.37 13.96 -24.04
N ARG A 63 13.68 14.03 -24.24
CA ARG A 63 14.55 15.11 -23.74
C ARG A 63 15.47 15.59 -24.84
N GLU A 64 15.49 16.89 -25.06
CA GLU A 64 16.48 17.51 -25.94
C GLU A 64 17.80 17.70 -25.19
N LEU A 65 18.90 17.27 -25.81
CA LEU A 65 20.25 17.48 -25.32
C LEU A 65 20.93 18.64 -26.06
N ASP A 66 22.00 19.16 -25.46
CA ASP A 66 22.79 20.22 -26.04
C ASP A 66 23.69 19.67 -27.16
N GLY A 67 23.35 19.98 -28.41
CA GLY A 67 24.02 19.43 -29.60
C GLY A 67 23.38 18.14 -30.13
N ASN A 68 23.79 17.73 -31.33
CA ASN A 68 23.33 16.47 -31.91
C ASN A 68 23.97 15.30 -31.17
N ILE A 69 23.19 14.26 -30.91
CA ILE A 69 23.60 13.03 -30.25
C ILE A 69 24.46 12.21 -31.22
N ASP A 70 25.64 11.78 -30.75
CA ASP A 70 26.41 10.75 -31.42
C ASP A 70 25.87 9.38 -30.98
N THR A 71 25.03 8.75 -31.81
CA THR A 71 24.38 7.49 -31.48
C THR A 71 25.37 6.34 -31.28
N ALA A 72 26.54 6.39 -31.92
CA ALA A 72 27.60 5.40 -31.73
C ALA A 72 28.28 5.50 -30.36
N SER A 73 28.11 6.64 -29.66
CA SER A 73 28.65 6.86 -28.32
C SER A 73 27.72 6.38 -27.20
N LEU A 74 26.49 5.97 -27.52
CA LEU A 74 25.53 5.47 -26.54
C LEU A 74 26.06 4.18 -25.92
N THR A 75 26.34 4.23 -24.62
CA THR A 75 26.90 3.11 -23.86
C THR A 75 26.06 2.86 -22.62
N THR A 76 25.50 1.66 -22.50
CA THR A 76 24.78 1.22 -21.31
C THR A 76 25.76 0.90 -20.17
N ILE A 77 25.48 1.45 -18.99
CA ILE A 77 26.23 1.20 -17.75
C ILE A 77 25.43 0.24 -16.85
N ILE A 78 24.13 0.50 -16.70
CA ILE A 78 23.18 -0.36 -16.01
C ILE A 78 22.04 -0.62 -16.99
N GLU A 79 21.82 -1.89 -17.29
CA GLU A 79 20.81 -2.33 -18.23
C GLU A 79 19.53 -2.71 -17.48
N ASN A 80 18.39 -2.34 -18.06
CA ASN A 80 17.09 -2.89 -17.71
C ASN A 80 16.32 -3.13 -19.01
N PRO A 81 15.92 -4.38 -19.31
CA PRO A 81 15.31 -4.72 -20.60
C PRO A 81 13.95 -4.04 -20.84
N ALA A 82 13.28 -3.55 -19.78
CA ALA A 82 12.04 -2.81 -19.91
C ALA A 82 12.26 -1.31 -20.20
N ILE A 83 13.51 -0.83 -20.23
CA ILE A 83 13.84 0.58 -20.45
C ILE A 83 14.56 0.70 -21.79
N GLU A 84 13.81 1.13 -22.80
CA GLU A 84 14.34 1.37 -24.14
C GLU A 84 14.80 2.81 -24.29
N VAL A 85 15.94 3.00 -24.96
CA VAL A 85 16.53 4.31 -25.21
C VAL A 85 16.79 4.45 -26.70
N ASP A 86 16.14 5.43 -27.32
CA ASP A 86 16.36 5.83 -28.70
C ASP A 86 16.93 7.24 -28.78
N ALA A 87 17.80 7.48 -29.75
CA ALA A 87 18.46 8.76 -29.94
C ALA A 87 18.36 9.19 -31.40
N ASN A 88 17.73 10.35 -31.63
CA ASN A 88 17.54 10.90 -32.96
C ASN A 88 17.78 12.41 -32.97
N GLY A 89 18.77 12.86 -33.75
CA GLY A 89 19.14 14.26 -33.82
C GLY A 89 19.61 14.76 -32.46
N LYS A 90 18.86 15.68 -31.83
CA LYS A 90 19.14 16.19 -30.47
C LYS A 90 18.27 15.52 -29.40
N THR A 91 17.34 14.68 -29.81
CA THR A 91 16.30 14.14 -28.93
C THR A 91 16.68 12.76 -28.47
N LEU A 92 16.69 12.61 -27.16
CA LEU A 92 16.79 11.34 -26.46
C LEU A 92 15.37 10.93 -26.04
N SER A 93 14.87 9.83 -26.58
CA SER A 93 13.58 9.25 -26.25
C SER A 93 13.80 8.02 -25.38
N ILE A 94 13.03 7.94 -24.30
CA ILE A 94 13.12 6.88 -23.31
C ILE A 94 11.72 6.30 -23.16
N THR A 95 11.58 5.02 -23.43
CA THR A 95 10.31 4.31 -23.32
C THR A 95 10.43 3.26 -22.22
N ILE A 96 9.47 3.28 -21.30
CA ILE A 96 9.34 2.27 -20.26
C ILE A 96 8.25 1.29 -20.70
N GLY A 97 8.61 0.02 -20.87
CA GLY A 97 7.67 -1.08 -21.12
C GLY A 97 6.98 -1.52 -19.83
N GLU A 98 6.48 -2.77 -19.83
CA GLU A 98 5.93 -3.41 -18.63
C GLU A 98 7.04 -3.71 -17.62
N LEU A 99 6.76 -3.44 -16.34
CA LEU A 99 7.70 -3.59 -15.25
C LEU A 99 7.16 -4.60 -14.24
N GLN A 100 7.99 -5.57 -13.85
CA GLN A 100 7.62 -6.50 -12.75
C GLN A 100 7.91 -5.92 -11.36
N ASN A 101 8.73 -4.86 -11.30
CA ASN A 101 9.16 -4.11 -10.13
C ASN A 101 9.62 -2.71 -10.59
N ASP A 102 9.76 -1.77 -9.66
CA ASP A 102 10.55 -0.56 -9.92
C ASP A 102 11.92 -0.93 -10.49
N GLY A 103 12.37 -0.14 -11.46
CA GLY A 103 13.57 -0.42 -12.23
C GLY A 103 14.48 0.78 -12.33
N ASN A 104 15.76 0.54 -12.62
CA ASN A 104 16.66 1.61 -13.02
C ASN A 104 17.50 1.21 -14.23
N ALA A 105 17.88 2.22 -15.00
CA ALA A 105 18.86 2.08 -16.06
C ALA A 105 19.81 3.28 -16.03
N ARG A 106 21.02 3.07 -16.50
CA ARG A 106 22.01 4.13 -16.62
C ARG A 106 22.78 3.97 -17.91
N PHE A 107 22.97 5.06 -18.64
CA PHE A 107 23.82 5.07 -19.82
C PHE A 107 24.59 6.38 -19.92
N THR A 108 25.58 6.37 -20.79
CA THR A 108 26.27 7.59 -21.23
C THR A 108 26.09 7.82 -22.71
N VAL A 109 26.04 9.10 -23.10
CA VAL A 109 25.99 9.50 -24.49
C VAL A 109 26.74 10.80 -24.70
N GLN A 110 27.46 10.92 -25.80
CA GLN A 110 28.17 12.13 -26.20
C GLN A 110 27.37 12.90 -27.26
N THR A 111 27.62 14.21 -27.30
CA THR A 111 26.96 15.13 -28.22
C THR A 111 27.98 15.93 -29.00
N SER A 112 27.58 16.48 -30.14
CA SER A 112 28.41 17.35 -30.98
C SER A 112 28.85 18.65 -30.28
N ALA A 113 28.24 18.99 -29.14
CA ALA A 113 28.64 20.12 -28.30
C ALA A 113 29.80 19.78 -27.35
N ASN A 114 30.48 18.63 -27.54
CA ASN A 114 31.48 18.08 -26.61
C ASN A 114 30.94 17.90 -25.19
N SER A 115 29.63 17.63 -25.03
CA SER A 115 29.05 17.24 -23.74
C SER A 115 28.90 15.74 -23.67
N LYS A 116 29.32 15.15 -22.54
CA LYS A 116 29.05 13.75 -22.19
C LYS A 116 27.95 13.72 -21.13
N TYR A 117 26.81 13.17 -21.49
CA TYR A 117 25.70 12.98 -20.57
C TYR A 117 25.84 11.65 -19.85
N THR A 118 25.62 11.65 -18.53
CA THR A 118 25.34 10.42 -17.76
C THR A 118 23.88 10.47 -17.37
N VAL A 119 23.07 9.65 -18.05
CA VAL A 119 21.62 9.63 -17.87
C VAL A 119 21.27 8.49 -16.93
N SER A 120 20.63 8.80 -15.81
CA SER A 120 20.05 7.84 -14.88
C SER A 120 18.54 7.88 -15.00
N ILE A 121 17.92 6.72 -15.22
CA ILE A 121 16.47 6.55 -15.30
C ILE A 121 16.04 5.74 -14.09
N ASN A 122 15.04 6.23 -13.38
CA ASN A 122 14.28 5.48 -12.39
C ASN A 122 12.89 5.24 -13.00
N ALA A 123 12.54 3.99 -13.22
CA ALA A 123 11.27 3.59 -13.78
C ALA A 123 10.36 3.08 -12.65
N THR A 124 9.12 3.57 -12.59
CA THR A 124 8.16 3.20 -11.55
C THR A 124 7.12 2.25 -12.11
N ASN A 125 6.97 1.07 -11.50
CA ASN A 125 5.85 0.18 -11.80
C ASN A 125 4.58 0.82 -11.23
N THR A 126 3.69 1.26 -12.12
CA THR A 126 2.43 1.88 -11.72
C THR A 126 1.27 0.89 -11.64
N SER A 127 1.34 -0.26 -12.31
CA SER A 127 0.32 -1.31 -12.26
C SER A 127 0.18 -1.91 -10.85
N ALA A 128 1.30 -2.09 -10.14
CA ALA A 128 1.32 -2.70 -8.82
C ALA A 128 0.75 -1.82 -7.69
N ALA A 129 0.49 -0.53 -7.93
CA ALA A 129 0.06 0.40 -6.87
C ALA A 129 -1.23 -0.07 -6.18
N ALA A 130 -2.24 -0.46 -6.96
CA ALA A 130 -3.51 -0.96 -6.41
C ALA A 130 -3.32 -2.27 -5.63
N LEU A 131 -2.40 -3.13 -6.10
CA LEU A 131 -2.08 -4.40 -5.45
C LEU A 131 -1.40 -4.18 -4.09
N ILE A 132 -0.43 -3.26 -4.03
CA ILE A 132 0.27 -2.88 -2.79
C ILE A 132 -0.70 -2.24 -1.80
N ASP A 133 -1.56 -1.34 -2.26
CA ASP A 133 -2.55 -0.68 -1.41
C ASP A 133 -3.53 -1.70 -0.80
N GLN A 134 -4.01 -2.65 -1.59
CA GLN A 134 -4.86 -3.74 -1.10
C GLN A 134 -4.11 -4.64 -0.11
N ALA A 135 -2.86 -4.99 -0.38
CA ALA A 135 -2.05 -5.81 0.52
C ALA A 135 -1.82 -5.12 1.87
N ASN A 136 -1.43 -3.84 1.86
CA ASN A 136 -1.23 -3.04 3.07
C ASN A 136 -2.53 -2.91 3.87
N THR A 137 -3.64 -2.64 3.19
CA THR A 137 -4.96 -2.54 3.82
C THR A 137 -5.31 -3.81 4.58
N LEU A 138 -5.08 -4.98 3.96
CA LEU A 138 -5.36 -6.27 4.57
C LEU A 138 -4.43 -6.54 5.77
N THR A 139 -3.14 -6.24 5.67
CA THR A 139 -2.18 -6.44 6.77
C THR A 139 -2.42 -5.51 7.95
N ASP A 140 -2.78 -4.25 7.69
CA ASP A 140 -3.04 -3.25 8.74
C ASP A 140 -4.34 -3.54 9.50
N SER A 141 -5.32 -4.14 8.82
CA SER A 141 -6.63 -4.46 9.39
C SER A 141 -6.72 -5.84 10.02
N ALA A 142 -5.67 -6.67 9.90
CA ALA A 142 -5.71 -8.09 10.24
C ALA A 142 -5.83 -8.43 11.74
N ALA A 143 -5.86 -7.42 12.63
CA ALA A 143 -6.09 -7.67 14.04
C ALA A 143 -7.50 -8.22 14.27
N PRO A 144 -7.69 -9.24 15.13
CA PRO A 144 -8.98 -9.92 15.33
C PRO A 144 -10.14 -8.99 15.65
N ASN A 145 -9.88 -7.97 16.48
CA ASN A 145 -10.85 -6.98 16.90
C ASN A 145 -11.14 -5.91 15.84
N LEU A 146 -10.32 -5.79 14.80
CA LEU A 146 -10.54 -4.86 13.70
C LEU A 146 -11.34 -5.52 12.57
N MET A 147 -11.04 -6.78 12.22
CA MET A 147 -11.77 -7.48 11.15
C MET A 147 -13.22 -7.83 11.53
N LEU A 148 -13.50 -8.10 12.81
CA LEU A 148 -14.83 -8.44 13.31
C LEU A 148 -15.38 -7.40 14.29
N ALA A 149 -14.92 -6.14 14.16
CA ALA A 149 -15.29 -5.08 15.08
C ALA A 149 -16.81 -4.89 15.18
N ASP A 150 -17.48 -4.86 14.02
CA ASP A 150 -18.92 -4.61 13.96
C ASP A 150 -19.73 -5.84 14.43
N GLU A 151 -19.30 -7.06 14.11
CA GLU A 151 -19.94 -8.29 14.61
C GLU A 151 -19.81 -8.45 16.12
N LEU A 152 -18.62 -8.21 16.70
CA LEU A 152 -18.41 -8.29 18.14
C LEU A 152 -19.21 -7.23 18.90
N ARG A 153 -19.34 -6.03 18.31
CA ARG A 153 -20.17 -4.96 18.85
C ARG A 153 -21.65 -5.31 18.81
N LEU A 154 -22.13 -5.84 17.69
CA LEU A 154 -23.52 -6.30 17.57
C LEU A 154 -23.81 -7.44 18.56
N GLN A 155 -22.91 -8.41 18.68
CA GLN A 155 -23.02 -9.49 19.65
C GLN A 155 -23.12 -8.96 21.08
N SER A 156 -22.27 -8.00 21.46
CA SER A 156 -22.29 -7.41 22.80
C SER A 156 -23.62 -6.71 23.10
N ILE A 157 -24.19 -6.01 22.11
CA ILE A 157 -25.54 -5.40 22.21
C ILE A 157 -26.60 -6.48 22.42
N LEU A 158 -26.59 -7.54 21.61
CA LEU A 158 -27.60 -8.60 21.66
C LEU A 158 -27.57 -9.34 22.99
N ALA A 159 -26.37 -9.67 23.50
CA ALA A 159 -26.21 -10.32 24.80
C ALA A 159 -26.72 -9.45 25.96
N GLU A 160 -26.52 -8.13 25.90
CA GLU A 160 -27.08 -7.21 26.90
C GLU A 160 -28.61 -7.12 26.82
N LEU A 161 -29.19 -7.11 25.61
CA LEU A 161 -30.65 -7.13 25.42
C LEU A 161 -31.29 -8.40 25.98
N GLU A 162 -30.71 -9.57 25.71
CA GLU A 162 -31.16 -10.85 26.25
C GLU A 162 -31.10 -10.88 27.79
N TYR A 163 -30.05 -10.28 28.37
CA TYR A 163 -29.92 -10.14 29.82
C TYR A 163 -31.00 -9.23 30.41
N LEU A 164 -31.23 -8.06 29.82
CA LEU A 164 -32.26 -7.10 30.26
C LEU A 164 -33.69 -7.67 30.10
N ALA A 165 -33.91 -8.47 29.05
CA ALA A 165 -35.14 -9.24 28.85
C ALA A 165 -35.29 -10.43 29.82
N LYS A 166 -34.25 -10.73 30.61
CA LYS A 166 -34.16 -11.86 31.54
C LYS A 166 -34.23 -13.23 30.84
N GLU A 167 -33.86 -13.29 29.58
CA GLU A 167 -33.75 -14.54 28.82
C GLU A 167 -32.46 -15.28 29.18
N VAL A 168 -31.41 -14.53 29.52
CA VAL A 168 -30.14 -15.06 30.03
C VAL A 168 -29.76 -14.43 31.36
N SER A 169 -28.97 -15.16 32.15
CA SER A 169 -28.33 -14.63 33.36
C SER A 169 -27.10 -13.78 33.04
N GLU A 170 -26.65 -12.97 34.00
CA GLU A 170 -25.39 -12.19 33.86
C GLU A 170 -24.18 -13.08 33.55
N THR A 171 -24.14 -14.29 34.13
CA THR A 171 -23.08 -15.27 33.85
C THR A 171 -23.13 -15.78 32.41
N GLN A 172 -24.32 -16.05 31.88
CA GLN A 172 -24.48 -16.48 30.49
C GLN A 172 -24.15 -15.35 29.51
N LYS A 173 -24.50 -14.10 29.83
CA LYS A 173 -24.08 -12.92 29.06
C LYS A 173 -22.57 -12.83 28.96
N ALA A 174 -21.87 -12.87 30.11
CA ALA A 174 -20.41 -12.83 30.15
C ALA A 174 -19.78 -13.99 29.35
N GLN A 175 -20.31 -15.21 29.51
CA GLN A 175 -19.86 -16.37 28.74
C GLN A 175 -20.05 -16.22 27.23
N SER A 176 -21.17 -15.63 26.78
CA SER A 176 -21.43 -15.37 25.35
C SER A 176 -20.41 -14.38 24.77
N VAL A 177 -20.14 -13.28 25.47
CA VAL A 177 -19.11 -12.29 25.07
C VAL A 177 -17.72 -12.92 25.04
N ASP A 178 -17.36 -13.70 26.05
CA ASP A 178 -16.06 -14.40 26.10
C ASP A 178 -15.93 -15.42 24.95
N GLN A 179 -17.00 -16.15 24.62
CA GLN A 179 -17.04 -17.09 23.49
C GLN A 179 -16.90 -16.41 22.13
N ALA A 180 -17.51 -15.23 21.96
CA ALA A 180 -17.38 -14.45 20.74
C ALA A 180 -15.93 -13.97 20.55
N LEU A 181 -15.31 -13.45 21.61
CA LEU A 181 -13.91 -13.03 21.59
C LEU A 181 -12.95 -14.22 21.36
N ALA A 182 -13.24 -15.38 21.96
CA ALA A 182 -12.46 -16.60 21.75
C ALA A 182 -12.54 -17.07 20.30
N THR A 183 -13.72 -17.02 19.68
CA THR A 183 -13.92 -17.34 18.25
C THR A 183 -13.12 -16.40 17.36
N ALA A 184 -13.19 -15.08 17.57
CA ALA A 184 -12.41 -14.09 16.84
C ALA A 184 -10.90 -14.29 17.00
N THR A 185 -10.45 -14.60 18.23
CA THR A 185 -9.03 -14.87 18.52
C THR A 185 -8.54 -16.15 17.84
N ALA A 186 -9.36 -17.20 17.81
CA ALA A 186 -9.00 -18.47 17.17
C ALA A 186 -8.82 -18.31 15.67
N VAL A 187 -9.72 -17.60 14.97
CA VAL A 187 -9.56 -17.34 13.53
C VAL A 187 -8.35 -16.44 13.24
N ALA A 188 -8.05 -15.45 14.08
CA ALA A 188 -6.83 -14.67 13.93
C ALA A 188 -5.57 -15.52 14.06
N GLN A 189 -5.51 -16.42 15.05
CA GLN A 189 -4.36 -17.31 15.23
C GLN A 189 -4.14 -18.24 14.05
N THR A 190 -5.22 -18.76 13.44
CA THR A 190 -5.10 -19.67 12.28
C THR A 190 -4.74 -18.96 10.98
N THR A 191 -5.00 -17.65 10.90
CA THR A 191 -4.81 -16.84 9.69
C THR A 191 -3.60 -15.92 9.75
N GLN A 192 -3.04 -15.69 10.94
CA GLN A 192 -1.83 -14.89 11.16
C GLN A 192 -0.66 -15.31 10.26
N PRO A 193 -0.36 -16.61 10.03
CA PRO A 193 0.74 -17.00 9.15
C PRO A 193 0.59 -16.48 7.71
N GLN A 194 -0.63 -16.39 7.19
CA GLN A 194 -0.91 -15.88 5.84
C GLN A 194 -0.80 -14.34 5.78
N ILE A 195 -1.15 -13.66 6.87
CA ILE A 195 -0.97 -12.21 7.02
C ILE A 195 0.53 -11.88 7.11
N ASP A 196 1.30 -12.65 7.89
CA ASP A 196 2.75 -12.49 8.00
C ASP A 196 3.43 -12.74 6.65
N ALA A 197 2.99 -13.77 5.92
CA ALA A 197 3.49 -14.06 4.57
C ALA A 197 3.19 -12.94 3.57
N LEU A 198 2.00 -12.32 3.62
CA LEU A 198 1.67 -11.17 2.78
C LEU A 198 2.50 -9.94 3.15
N THR A 199 2.68 -9.68 4.46
CA THR A 199 3.54 -8.59 4.95
C THR A 199 4.96 -8.75 4.44
N GLN A 200 5.51 -9.97 4.50
CA GLN A 200 6.83 -10.27 3.94
C GLN A 200 6.86 -10.09 2.42
N ALA A 201 5.82 -10.54 1.69
CA ALA A 201 5.74 -10.38 0.25
C ALA A 201 5.73 -8.90 -0.17
N VAL A 202 5.03 -8.02 0.56
CA VAL A 202 5.07 -6.57 0.30
C VAL A 202 6.50 -6.02 0.49
N ALA A 203 7.20 -6.43 1.55
CA ALA A 203 8.58 -6.02 1.80
C ALA A 203 9.56 -6.56 0.73
N ASP A 204 9.37 -7.82 0.32
CA ASP A 204 10.17 -8.47 -0.71
C ASP A 204 9.95 -7.82 -2.08
N TYR A 205 8.71 -7.43 -2.40
CA TYR A 205 8.39 -6.67 -3.60
C TYR A 205 9.07 -5.29 -3.58
N GLY A 206 8.98 -4.56 -2.45
CA GLY A 206 9.63 -3.27 -2.28
C GLY A 206 11.17 -3.30 -2.37
N THR A 207 11.77 -4.49 -2.26
CA THR A 207 13.22 -4.71 -2.47
C THR A 207 13.54 -5.50 -3.74
N SER A 208 12.55 -5.67 -4.62
CA SER A 208 12.62 -6.40 -5.90
C SER A 208 13.08 -7.86 -5.77
N GLN A 209 12.83 -8.50 -4.63
CA GLN A 209 13.12 -9.92 -4.39
C GLN A 209 12.04 -10.83 -4.97
N ILE A 210 10.81 -10.34 -5.10
CA ILE A 210 9.70 -11.02 -5.79
C ILE A 210 9.13 -10.12 -6.90
N THR A 211 8.33 -10.68 -7.79
CA THR A 211 7.64 -9.94 -8.86
C THR A 211 6.24 -9.50 -8.42
N GLU A 212 5.63 -8.58 -9.17
CA GLU A 212 4.21 -8.21 -9.03
C GLU A 212 3.30 -9.45 -9.06
N ALA A 213 3.54 -10.40 -9.97
CA ALA A 213 2.77 -11.64 -10.05
C ALA A 213 2.89 -12.52 -8.79
N ASN A 214 4.06 -12.52 -8.14
CA ASN A 214 4.23 -13.23 -6.87
C ASN A 214 3.48 -12.54 -5.72
N LEU A 215 3.50 -11.21 -5.69
CA LEU A 215 2.72 -10.43 -4.72
C LEU A 215 1.21 -10.65 -4.93
N GLU A 216 0.74 -10.66 -6.17
CA GLU A 216 -0.66 -10.90 -6.51
C GLU A 216 -1.10 -12.29 -6.05
N GLN A 217 -0.29 -13.31 -6.35
CA GLN A 217 -0.56 -14.67 -5.88
C GLN A 217 -0.65 -14.75 -4.36
N GLN A 218 0.25 -14.07 -3.65
CA GLN A 218 0.22 -14.05 -2.18
C GLN A 218 -1.01 -13.30 -1.66
N LEU A 219 -1.40 -12.18 -2.27
CA LEU A 219 -2.62 -11.46 -1.92
C LEU A 219 -3.87 -12.35 -2.11
N LEU A 220 -4.00 -13.03 -3.25
CA LEU A 220 -5.12 -13.94 -3.52
C LEU A 220 -5.19 -15.09 -2.50
N MET A 221 -4.04 -15.65 -2.11
CA MET A 221 -3.97 -16.65 -1.04
C MET A 221 -4.45 -16.07 0.29
N THR A 222 -4.01 -14.87 0.64
CA THR A 222 -4.39 -14.22 1.90
C THR A 222 -5.82 -13.71 1.88
N GLN A 223 -6.42 -13.36 0.74
CA GLN A 223 -7.85 -12.99 0.67
C GLN A 223 -8.78 -14.11 1.15
N SER A 224 -8.39 -15.38 1.04
CA SER A 224 -9.15 -16.50 1.63
C SER A 224 -9.28 -16.43 3.15
N VAL A 225 -8.38 -15.71 3.84
CA VAL A 225 -8.47 -15.42 5.29
C VAL A 225 -9.68 -14.54 5.60
N VAL A 226 -10.01 -13.57 4.75
CA VAL A 226 -11.15 -12.66 4.96
C VAL A 226 -12.44 -13.47 5.04
N GLN A 227 -12.58 -14.51 4.19
CA GLN A 227 -13.71 -15.43 4.24
C GLN A 227 -13.75 -16.22 5.56
N ALA A 228 -12.60 -16.63 6.10
CA ALA A 228 -12.55 -17.31 7.40
C ALA A 228 -13.04 -16.40 8.53
N TYR A 229 -12.64 -15.13 8.53
CA TYR A 229 -13.21 -14.13 9.43
C TYR A 229 -14.71 -13.96 9.20
N GLY A 230 -15.13 -13.86 7.94
CA GLY A 230 -16.52 -13.78 7.54
C GLY A 230 -17.40 -14.88 8.16
N ASN A 231 -16.96 -16.14 8.06
CA ASN A 231 -17.60 -17.30 8.67
C ASN A 231 -17.59 -17.24 10.21
N ALA A 232 -16.51 -16.76 10.81
CA ALA A 232 -16.44 -16.58 12.27
C ALA A 232 -17.44 -15.51 12.75
N GLY A 233 -17.60 -14.42 12.00
CA GLY A 233 -18.61 -13.39 12.25
C GLY A 233 -20.03 -13.94 12.19
N GLU A 234 -20.34 -14.77 11.19
CA GLU A 234 -21.61 -15.48 11.09
C GLU A 234 -21.85 -16.39 12.31
N GLN A 235 -20.85 -17.18 12.70
CA GLN A 235 -20.94 -18.04 13.88
C GLN A 235 -21.24 -17.23 15.15
N ILE A 236 -20.55 -16.10 15.34
CA ILE A 236 -20.75 -15.20 16.49
C ILE A 236 -22.19 -14.70 16.55
N LEU A 237 -22.77 -14.30 15.42
CA LEU A 237 -24.13 -13.76 15.37
C LEU A 237 -25.21 -14.85 15.42
N SER A 238 -24.91 -16.07 14.96
CA SER A 238 -25.85 -17.20 14.96
C SER A 238 -26.34 -17.58 16.37
N ALA A 239 -25.51 -17.33 17.40
CA ALA A 239 -25.88 -17.55 18.80
C ALA A 239 -27.07 -16.68 19.26
N HIS A 240 -27.33 -15.58 18.54
CA HIS A 240 -28.37 -14.59 18.85
C HIS A 240 -29.48 -14.55 17.78
N ALA A 241 -29.56 -15.55 16.91
CA ALA A 241 -30.50 -15.57 15.78
C ALA A 241 -31.98 -15.46 16.22
N SER A 242 -32.36 -16.05 17.36
CA SER A 242 -33.72 -15.95 17.90
C SER A 242 -34.07 -14.53 18.34
N THR A 243 -33.12 -13.84 18.97
CA THR A 243 -33.24 -12.47 19.45
C THR A 243 -33.37 -11.52 18.27
N LEU A 244 -32.47 -11.66 17.28
CA LEU A 244 -32.54 -10.92 16.01
C LEU A 244 -33.90 -11.12 15.32
N THR A 245 -34.38 -12.36 15.22
CA THR A 245 -35.69 -12.67 14.61
C THR A 245 -36.84 -12.02 15.38
N THR A 246 -36.82 -12.07 16.71
CA THR A 246 -37.85 -11.47 17.58
C THR A 246 -37.90 -9.96 17.43
N MET A 247 -36.76 -9.33 17.18
CA MET A 247 -36.63 -7.89 16.91
C MET A 247 -37.00 -7.50 15.47
N GLY A 248 -37.36 -8.47 14.62
CA GLY A 248 -37.64 -8.23 13.20
C GLY A 248 -36.40 -8.07 12.31
N LEU A 249 -35.22 -8.44 12.82
CA LEU A 249 -33.91 -8.25 12.21
C LEU A 249 -33.32 -9.58 11.70
N ALA A 250 -34.14 -10.41 11.04
CA ALA A 250 -33.68 -11.72 10.58
C ALA A 250 -32.52 -11.57 9.57
N LEU A 251 -31.34 -12.03 9.95
CA LEU A 251 -30.19 -12.18 9.05
C LEU A 251 -30.39 -13.42 8.17
N PRO A 252 -29.85 -13.44 6.94
CA PRO A 252 -29.87 -14.64 6.11
C PRO A 252 -29.11 -15.79 6.78
N ALA A 253 -29.53 -17.02 6.49
CA ALA A 253 -28.96 -18.23 7.10
C ALA A 253 -27.48 -18.46 6.72
N ASN A 254 -27.06 -18.03 5.52
CA ASN A 254 -25.67 -18.00 5.08
C ASN A 254 -25.26 -16.54 4.94
N LEU A 255 -24.85 -15.93 6.05
CA LEU A 255 -24.52 -14.51 6.10
C LEU A 255 -23.30 -14.21 5.26
N GLU A 256 -22.27 -15.05 5.27
CA GLU A 256 -21.06 -14.84 4.48
C GLU A 256 -21.29 -14.97 2.97
N ASP A 257 -22.13 -15.91 2.55
CA ASP A 257 -22.47 -16.07 1.12
C ASP A 257 -23.34 -14.91 0.61
N THR A 258 -24.19 -14.34 1.47
CA THR A 258 -25.16 -13.29 1.08
C THR A 258 -24.54 -11.90 1.19
N TYR A 259 -23.85 -11.64 2.29
CA TYR A 259 -23.23 -10.37 2.64
C TYR A 259 -21.80 -10.65 3.13
N PRO A 260 -20.86 -10.91 2.22
CA PRO A 260 -19.49 -11.25 2.58
C PRO A 260 -18.83 -10.10 3.33
N LEU A 261 -17.85 -10.44 4.18
CA LEU A 261 -17.04 -9.44 4.83
C LEU A 261 -16.14 -8.74 3.80
N THR A 262 -16.31 -7.43 3.63
CA THR A 262 -15.54 -6.63 2.64
C THR A 262 -14.88 -5.43 3.30
N TYR A 263 -13.80 -4.92 2.69
CA TYR A 263 -13.18 -3.68 3.15
C TYR A 263 -13.97 -2.48 2.66
N ASP A 264 -14.38 -1.62 3.58
CA ASP A 264 -15.01 -0.35 3.30
C ASP A 264 -13.96 0.77 3.42
N ALA A 265 -13.63 1.40 2.29
CA ALA A 265 -12.59 2.42 2.21
C ALA A 265 -13.01 3.74 2.87
N ASP A 266 -14.31 4.04 2.94
CA ASP A 266 -14.79 5.27 3.59
C ASP A 266 -14.75 5.13 5.13
N LEU A 267 -14.92 3.90 5.64
CA LEU A 267 -14.83 3.58 7.07
C LEU A 267 -13.47 3.05 7.53
N GLU A 268 -12.54 2.85 6.59
CA GLU A 268 -11.21 2.26 6.80
C GLU A 268 -11.23 0.93 7.57
N ARG A 269 -12.24 0.07 7.36
CA ARG A 269 -12.38 -1.21 8.09
C ARG A 269 -13.11 -2.28 7.30
N TYR A 270 -12.96 -3.52 7.74
CA TYR A 270 -13.78 -4.63 7.24
C TYR A 270 -15.16 -4.61 7.90
N THR A 271 -16.19 -4.69 7.08
CA THR A 271 -17.58 -4.76 7.52
C THR A 271 -18.46 -5.31 6.41
N ARG A 272 -19.55 -5.99 6.79
CA ARG A 272 -20.63 -6.37 5.87
C ARG A 272 -21.85 -5.46 5.98
N PHE A 273 -21.87 -4.61 7.02
CA PHE A 273 -23.06 -3.84 7.36
C PHE A 273 -23.21 -2.57 6.52
N THR A 274 -22.24 -2.24 5.65
CA THR A 274 -22.36 -1.14 4.69
C THR A 274 -23.02 -1.55 3.37
N HIS A 275 -23.43 -2.81 3.22
CA HIS A 275 -24.23 -3.25 2.09
C HIS A 275 -25.55 -2.46 2.00
N ALA A 276 -25.99 -2.15 0.78
CA ALA A 276 -27.17 -1.32 0.53
C ALA A 276 -28.48 -1.88 1.13
N ASP A 277 -28.53 -3.20 1.34
CA ASP A 277 -29.66 -3.87 1.98
C ASP A 277 -29.75 -3.61 3.50
N PHE A 278 -28.68 -3.14 4.13
CA PHE A 278 -28.69 -2.73 5.54
C PHE A 278 -29.00 -1.24 5.73
N GLY A 279 -28.58 -0.39 4.80
CA GLY A 279 -28.65 1.06 4.97
C GLY A 279 -27.85 1.85 3.96
N THR A 280 -27.48 3.07 4.34
CA THR A 280 -26.72 3.98 3.49
C THR A 280 -25.70 4.76 4.30
N LEU A 281 -24.49 4.91 3.78
CA LEU A 281 -23.46 5.75 4.37
C LEU A 281 -23.72 7.22 4.02
N ASN A 282 -23.89 8.06 5.04
CA ASN A 282 -24.15 9.50 4.93
C ASN A 282 -23.02 10.28 5.62
N GLY A 283 -21.90 10.47 4.91
CA GLY A 283 -20.69 11.04 5.50
C GLY A 283 -20.06 10.05 6.48
N ASP A 284 -19.80 10.47 7.71
CA ASP A 284 -19.15 9.64 8.75
C ASP A 284 -20.14 8.74 9.53
N SER A 285 -21.43 8.74 9.16
CA SER A 285 -22.49 7.97 9.82
C SER A 285 -23.16 7.01 8.86
N PHE A 286 -23.37 5.78 9.30
CA PHE A 286 -24.19 4.80 8.59
C PHE A 286 -25.62 4.85 9.12
N ASP A 287 -26.57 5.13 8.23
CA ASP A 287 -27.99 5.14 8.53
C ASP A 287 -28.60 3.82 8.04
N PHE A 288 -28.94 2.96 8.99
CA PHE A 288 -29.68 1.73 8.74
C PHE A 288 -31.06 2.03 8.15
N ASN A 289 -31.52 1.20 7.21
CA ASN A 289 -32.84 1.37 6.59
C ASN A 289 -33.97 1.02 7.59
N ALA A 290 -35.22 1.21 7.16
CA ALA A 290 -36.39 1.00 8.03
C ALA A 290 -36.47 -0.43 8.63
N THR A 291 -35.94 -1.45 7.95
CA THR A 291 -35.88 -2.82 8.47
C THR A 291 -34.92 -2.92 9.66
N TYR A 292 -33.83 -2.15 9.63
CA TYR A 292 -32.75 -2.18 10.62
C TYR A 292 -32.69 -0.91 11.51
N ASP A 293 -33.75 -0.10 11.55
CA ASP A 293 -33.78 1.21 12.24
C ASP A 293 -33.47 1.13 13.75
N PHE A 294 -33.73 -0.03 14.35
CA PHE A 294 -33.30 -0.31 15.72
C PHE A 294 -31.78 -0.06 15.91
N PHE A 295 -30.96 -0.45 14.93
CA PHE A 295 -29.52 -0.24 14.99
C PHE A 295 -29.13 1.23 14.94
N ASN A 296 -29.89 2.10 14.26
CA ASN A 296 -29.69 3.56 14.34
C ASN A 296 -29.82 4.09 15.77
N THR A 297 -30.68 3.46 16.57
CA THR A 297 -30.89 3.87 17.96
C THR A 297 -29.80 3.33 18.89
N VAL A 298 -29.28 2.12 18.64
CA VAL A 298 -28.37 1.46 19.61
C VAL A 298 -26.89 1.65 19.30
N PHE A 299 -26.50 1.60 18.03
CA PHE A 299 -25.09 1.70 17.65
C PHE A 299 -24.43 3.01 18.15
N PRO A 300 -25.06 4.21 18.09
CA PRO A 300 -24.43 5.44 18.59
C PRO A 300 -23.97 5.40 20.06
N TYR A 301 -24.62 4.56 20.89
CA TYR A 301 -24.32 4.42 22.32
C TYR A 301 -23.41 3.23 22.65
N ALA A 302 -23.24 2.29 21.73
CA ALA A 302 -22.40 1.10 21.89
C ALA A 302 -20.95 1.35 21.45
N LYS A 303 -20.26 2.28 22.13
CA LYS A 303 -18.83 2.58 21.92
C LYS A 303 -17.94 1.89 22.94
#